data_AF-A0A0B2WLB0-F1
#
_entry.id   AF-A0A0B2WLB0-F1
#
_cell.length_a   1.000
_cell.length_b   1.000
_cell.length_c   1.000
_cell.angle_alpha   90.00
_cell.angle_beta   90.00
_cell.angle_gamma   90.00
#
_symmetry.space_group_name_H-M   'P 1'
#
loop_
_entity.id
_entity.type
_entity.pdbx_description
1 polymer ?
#
loop_
_entity_poly.entity_id
_entity_poly.type
_entity_poly.pdbx_seq_one_letter_code
_entity_poly.pdbx_strand_id
1 'polypeptide(L)'
;MPQNEYMERWRKLHGQRLDTQERVRKRLARESHKRSYDAQNLRGHRAKMMQEARRVEKIQMRKKIKVHEERNVKSDGPSSLPSEPVPNYLVDRQNDPRSAKALSSSIKQRRAEKAARYSVPLPKVRGISEEEMFRMVTTGKKTKKEVVEEDDYEAYVCR
;
A
#
# COMPACT_ATOMS: atom_id res chain seq x y z
N MET A 1 9.99 25.22 -27.61
CA MET A 1 9.61 23.82 -27.35
C MET A 1 9.55 23.08 -28.68
N PRO A 2 10.10 21.87 -28.79
CA PRO A 2 9.88 21.04 -29.96
C PRO A 2 8.38 20.72 -30.10
N GLN A 3 7.84 20.85 -31.30
CA GLN A 3 6.41 20.71 -31.59
C GLN A 3 6.07 19.29 -32.10
N ASN A 4 4.95 18.74 -31.60
CA ASN A 4 4.37 17.45 -31.97
C ASN A 4 5.29 16.23 -31.73
N GLU A 5 4.88 15.07 -32.25
CA GLU A 5 5.60 13.78 -32.29
C GLU A 5 6.81 13.79 -33.25
N TYR A 6 7.73 14.75 -33.12
CA TYR A 6 8.86 14.90 -34.05
C TYR A 6 9.83 13.71 -34.07
N MET A 7 10.03 13.03 -32.93
CA MET A 7 10.89 11.84 -32.83
C MET A 7 10.32 10.62 -33.54
N GLU A 8 9.00 10.40 -33.45
CA GLU A 8 8.35 9.33 -34.19
C GLU A 8 8.32 9.63 -35.68
N ARG A 9 8.05 10.88 -36.08
CA ARG A 9 8.13 11.32 -37.47
C ARG A 9 9.52 11.08 -38.05
N TRP A 10 10.58 11.46 -37.33
CA TRP A 10 11.95 11.22 -37.75
C TRP A 10 12.25 9.72 -37.92
N ARG A 11 11.77 8.88 -37.00
CA ARG A 11 11.93 7.41 -37.10
C ARG A 11 11.14 6.81 -38.27
N LYS A 12 9.97 7.36 -38.62
CA LYS A 12 9.20 6.93 -39.79
C LYS A 12 9.86 7.35 -41.11
N LEU A 13 10.47 8.54 -41.14
CA LEU A 13 11.14 9.08 -42.33
C LEU A 13 12.53 8.49 -42.58
N HIS A 14 13.34 8.36 -41.53
CA HIS A 14 14.75 7.97 -41.63
C HIS A 14 15.05 6.59 -41.02
N GLY A 15 14.03 5.94 -40.47
CA GLY A 15 14.19 4.63 -39.82
C GLY A 15 14.86 4.72 -38.46
N GLN A 16 15.37 3.56 -38.03
CA GLN A 16 16.25 3.46 -36.87
C GLN A 16 17.66 3.14 -37.36
N ARG A 17 18.67 3.35 -36.50
CA ARG A 17 20.03 2.91 -36.79
C ARG A 17 20.05 1.40 -37.07
N LEU A 18 20.81 0.98 -38.07
CA LEU A 18 20.79 -0.39 -38.61
C LEU A 18 21.07 -1.48 -37.56
N ASP A 19 21.88 -1.20 -36.55
CA ASP A 19 22.27 -2.15 -35.49
C ASP A 19 21.32 -2.17 -34.28
N THR A 20 20.23 -1.40 -34.30
CA THR A 20 19.34 -1.22 -33.13
C THR A 20 18.72 -2.53 -32.66
N GLN A 21 18.15 -3.30 -33.59
CA GLN A 21 17.50 -4.57 -33.29
C GLN A 21 18.50 -5.58 -32.71
N GLU A 22 19.70 -5.66 -33.28
CA GLU A 22 20.74 -6.55 -32.77
C GLU A 22 21.20 -6.17 -31.37
N ARG A 23 21.38 -4.86 -31.11
CA ARG A 23 21.81 -4.36 -29.80
C ARG A 23 20.75 -4.59 -28.74
N VAL A 24 19.47 -4.39 -29.07
CA VAL A 24 18.34 -4.68 -28.19
C VAL A 24 18.26 -6.18 -27.90
N ARG A 25 18.34 -7.04 -28.92
CA ARG A 25 18.36 -8.50 -28.75
C ARG A 25 19.48 -8.95 -27.82
N LYS A 26 20.71 -8.52 -28.09
CA LYS A 26 21.89 -8.86 -27.26
C LYS A 26 21.77 -8.30 -25.84
N ARG A 27 21.13 -7.13 -25.65
CA ARG A 27 20.87 -6.55 -24.32
C ARG A 27 19.88 -7.39 -23.52
N LEU A 28 18.74 -7.76 -24.13
CA LEU A 28 17.72 -8.62 -23.49
C LEU A 28 18.29 -9.99 -23.13
N ALA A 29 19.07 -10.60 -24.02
CA ALA A 29 19.72 -11.89 -23.76
C ALA A 29 20.70 -11.83 -22.56
N ARG A 30 21.45 -10.75 -22.41
CA ARG A 30 22.40 -10.55 -21.29
C ARG A 30 21.73 -10.15 -19.98
N GLU A 31 20.47 -9.72 -20.01
CA GLU A 31 19.80 -9.17 -18.85
C GLU A 31 19.64 -10.18 -17.72
N SER A 32 19.40 -11.46 -18.04
CA SER A 32 19.32 -12.55 -17.06
C SER A 32 20.63 -12.71 -16.27
N HIS A 33 21.77 -12.76 -16.96
CA HIS A 33 23.09 -12.85 -16.35
C HIS A 33 23.42 -11.61 -15.53
N LYS A 34 23.11 -10.42 -16.07
CA LYS A 34 23.33 -9.16 -15.36
C LYS A 34 22.51 -9.10 -14.06
N ARG A 35 21.23 -9.50 -14.09
CA ARG A 35 20.38 -9.55 -12.90
C ARG A 35 20.92 -10.49 -11.83
N SER A 36 21.47 -11.64 -12.22
CA SER A 36 22.11 -12.57 -11.28
C SER A 36 23.38 -11.98 -10.67
N TYR A 37 24.23 -11.38 -11.50
CA TYR A 37 25.45 -10.70 -11.08
C TYR A 37 25.16 -9.55 -10.10
N ASP A 38 24.18 -8.70 -10.42
CA ASP A 38 23.78 -7.57 -9.59
C ASP A 38 23.23 -8.06 -8.23
N ALA A 39 22.50 -9.19 -8.20
CA ALA A 39 21.98 -9.76 -6.95
C ALA A 39 23.10 -10.22 -6.00
N GLN A 40 24.21 -10.75 -6.54
CA GLN A 40 25.34 -11.25 -5.75
C GLN A 40 26.28 -10.13 -5.30
N ASN A 41 26.45 -9.09 -6.13
CA ASN A 41 27.50 -8.09 -5.93
C ASN A 41 27.01 -6.75 -5.39
N LEU A 42 25.72 -6.41 -5.52
CA LEU A 42 25.19 -5.21 -4.88
C LEU A 42 25.27 -5.33 -3.36
N ARG A 43 25.67 -4.23 -2.69
CA ARG A 43 25.81 -4.17 -1.23
C ARG A 43 24.96 -3.04 -0.64
N GLY A 44 24.68 -3.14 0.66
CA GLY A 44 23.99 -2.11 1.44
C GLY A 44 22.54 -1.86 0.97
N HIS A 45 22.13 -0.58 0.99
CA HIS A 45 20.77 -0.16 0.65
C HIS A 45 20.36 -0.55 -0.78
N ARG A 46 21.30 -0.49 -1.72
CA ARG A 46 21.02 -0.84 -3.13
C ARG A 46 20.62 -2.31 -3.29
N ALA A 47 21.24 -3.21 -2.53
CA ALA A 47 20.87 -4.62 -2.53
C ALA A 47 19.46 -4.85 -1.97
N LYS A 48 19.11 -4.14 -0.88
CA LYS A 48 17.77 -4.21 -0.28
C LYS A 48 16.69 -3.77 -1.26
N MET A 49 16.87 -2.62 -1.91
CA MET A 49 15.93 -2.11 -2.92
C MET A 49 15.76 -3.06 -4.10
N MET A 50 16.88 -3.64 -4.58
CA MET A 50 16.85 -4.61 -5.68
C MET A 50 16.05 -5.85 -5.29
N GLN A 51 16.27 -6.40 -4.10
CA GLN A 51 15.56 -7.59 -3.63
C GLN A 51 14.07 -7.34 -3.40
N GLU A 52 13.72 -6.16 -2.88
CA GLU A 52 12.32 -5.74 -2.73
C GLU A 52 11.62 -5.64 -4.08
N ALA A 53 12.23 -4.94 -5.05
CA ALA A 53 11.69 -4.85 -6.41
C ALA A 53 11.47 -6.25 -7.01
N ARG A 54 12.43 -7.17 -6.84
CA ARG A 54 12.32 -8.56 -7.33
C ARG A 54 11.21 -9.35 -6.64
N ARG A 55 10.99 -9.13 -5.35
CA ARG A 55 9.87 -9.73 -4.60
C ARG A 55 8.54 -9.26 -5.17
N VAL A 56 8.39 -7.95 -5.40
CA VAL A 56 7.18 -7.35 -5.98
C VAL A 56 6.91 -7.88 -7.39
N GLU A 57 7.92 -7.91 -8.26
CA GLU A 57 7.82 -8.49 -9.61
C GLU A 57 7.33 -9.95 -9.57
N LYS A 58 7.92 -10.78 -8.70
CA LYS A 58 7.52 -12.19 -8.55
C LYS A 58 6.08 -12.33 -8.09
N ILE A 59 5.65 -11.53 -7.12
CA ILE A 59 4.26 -11.55 -6.62
C ILE A 59 3.30 -11.12 -7.73
N GLN A 60 3.61 -10.06 -8.45
CA GLN A 60 2.79 -9.57 -9.55
C GLN A 60 2.65 -10.63 -10.64
N MET A 61 3.74 -11.28 -11.03
CA MET A 61 3.71 -12.34 -12.05
C MET A 61 2.96 -13.57 -11.57
N ARG A 62 3.14 -14.00 -10.31
CA ARG A 62 2.36 -15.10 -9.71
C ARG A 62 0.85 -14.80 -9.73
N LYS A 63 0.45 -13.58 -9.37
CA LYS A 63 -0.96 -13.16 -9.43
C LYS A 63 -1.48 -13.15 -10.87
N LYS A 64 -0.71 -12.65 -11.84
CA LYS A 64 -1.10 -12.64 -13.26
C LYS A 64 -1.28 -14.04 -13.82
N ILE A 65 -0.36 -14.96 -13.49
CA ILE A 65 -0.44 -16.37 -13.90
C ILE A 65 -1.68 -17.01 -13.28
N LYS A 66 -1.88 -16.85 -11.96
CA LYS A 66 -3.06 -17.36 -11.26
C LYS A 66 -4.37 -16.88 -11.88
N VAL A 67 -4.50 -15.57 -12.15
CA VAL A 67 -5.69 -14.99 -12.81
C VAL A 67 -5.89 -15.56 -14.22
N HIS A 68 -4.80 -15.83 -14.95
CA HIS A 68 -4.90 -16.45 -16.28
C HIS A 68 -5.34 -17.92 -16.20
N GLU A 69 -4.82 -18.68 -15.26
CA GLU A 69 -5.20 -20.07 -14.99
C GLU A 69 -6.68 -20.16 -14.54
N GLU A 70 -7.09 -19.31 -13.60
CA GLU A 70 -8.48 -19.19 -13.12
C GLU A 70 -9.45 -18.70 -14.20
N ARG A 71 -8.99 -18.00 -15.24
CA ARG A 71 -9.86 -17.65 -16.39
C ARG A 71 -10.16 -18.87 -17.26
N ASN A 72 -9.16 -19.74 -17.43
CA ASN A 72 -9.27 -20.90 -18.32
C ASN A 72 -10.10 -22.03 -17.67
N VAL A 73 -10.07 -22.11 -16.34
CA VAL A 73 -10.95 -22.98 -15.55
C VAL A 73 -12.22 -22.20 -15.24
N LYS A 74 -13.38 -22.64 -15.73
CA LYS A 74 -14.66 -22.16 -15.18
C LYS A 74 -14.80 -22.72 -13.77
N SER A 75 -14.20 -22.06 -12.79
CA SER A 75 -14.67 -22.23 -11.43
C SER A 75 -16.05 -21.60 -11.38
N ASP A 76 -16.97 -22.25 -10.67
CA ASP A 76 -18.13 -21.55 -10.14
C ASP A 76 -17.59 -20.26 -9.50
N GLY A 77 -18.19 -19.11 -9.83
CA GLY A 77 -17.70 -17.80 -9.37
C GLY A 77 -17.54 -17.79 -7.85
N PRO A 78 -16.92 -16.73 -7.27
CA PRO A 78 -16.82 -16.64 -5.81
C PRO A 78 -18.21 -16.96 -5.24
N SER A 79 -18.28 -18.02 -4.44
CA SER A 79 -19.50 -18.45 -3.75
C SER A 79 -19.85 -17.36 -2.72
N SER A 80 -20.29 -16.21 -3.23
CA SER A 80 -20.82 -15.07 -2.51
C SER A 80 -22.34 -15.05 -2.63
N LEU A 81 -22.93 -16.03 -3.31
CA LEU A 81 -24.35 -16.25 -3.21
C LEU A 81 -24.58 -16.90 -1.84
N PRO A 82 -25.27 -16.20 -0.91
CA PRO A 82 -25.69 -16.83 0.33
C PRO A 82 -26.44 -18.13 0.00
N SER A 83 -26.31 -19.13 0.88
CA SER A 83 -26.99 -20.43 0.73
C SER A 83 -28.51 -20.29 0.58
N GLU A 84 -29.07 -19.14 0.97
CA GLU A 84 -30.43 -18.71 0.69
C GLU A 84 -30.40 -17.48 -0.23
N PRO A 85 -31.27 -17.38 -1.25
CA PRO A 85 -31.32 -16.21 -2.11
C PRO A 85 -31.81 -14.99 -1.32
N VAL A 86 -30.99 -13.94 -1.29
CA VAL A 86 -31.23 -12.71 -0.52
C VAL A 86 -31.40 -11.55 -1.51
N PRO A 87 -32.34 -10.61 -1.27
CA PRO A 87 -32.47 -9.41 -2.11
C PRO A 87 -31.15 -8.64 -2.21
N ASN A 88 -30.84 -8.06 -3.39
CA ASN A 88 -29.54 -7.42 -3.68
C ASN A 88 -29.13 -6.36 -2.63
N TYR A 89 -30.10 -5.63 -2.05
CA TYR A 89 -29.86 -4.62 -1.01
C TYR A 89 -29.48 -5.19 0.38
N LEU A 90 -29.54 -6.52 0.55
CA LEU A 90 -29.18 -7.24 1.78
C LEU A 90 -27.95 -8.15 1.61
N VAL A 91 -27.45 -8.36 0.37
CA VAL A 91 -26.32 -9.27 0.07
C VAL A 91 -25.04 -8.84 0.78
N ASP A 92 -24.69 -7.55 0.71
CA ASP A 92 -23.48 -7.01 1.35
C ASP A 92 -23.62 -6.83 2.88
N ARG A 93 -24.83 -7.05 3.42
CA ARG A 93 -25.14 -6.90 4.85
C ARG A 93 -25.23 -8.24 5.59
N GLN A 94 -25.49 -9.34 4.88
CA GLN A 94 -25.74 -10.66 5.49
C GLN A 94 -24.50 -11.54 5.70
N ASN A 95 -23.34 -11.21 5.13
CA ASN A 95 -22.09 -11.93 5.41
C ASN A 95 -21.57 -11.78 6.86
N ASP A 96 -22.38 -11.23 7.77
CA ASP A 96 -22.23 -11.41 9.21
C ASP A 96 -22.81 -12.79 9.61
N PRO A 97 -21.99 -13.82 9.91
CA PRO A 97 -22.43 -15.16 10.36
C PRO A 97 -23.09 -15.16 11.76
N ARG A 98 -23.58 -13.99 12.19
CA ARG A 98 -24.03 -13.68 13.54
C ARG A 98 -25.55 -13.71 13.69
N SER A 99 -26.36 -13.46 12.67
CA SER A 99 -27.78 -13.09 12.86
C SER A 99 -28.59 -13.96 13.87
N ALA A 100 -28.63 -15.28 13.77
CA ALA A 100 -29.48 -16.09 14.66
C ALA A 100 -28.94 -16.29 16.09
N LYS A 101 -27.67 -16.72 16.25
CA LYS A 101 -27.02 -16.84 17.59
C LYS A 101 -26.63 -15.48 18.19
N ALA A 102 -26.48 -14.46 17.36
CA ALA A 102 -26.28 -13.09 17.81
C ALA A 102 -27.57 -12.37 18.14
N LEU A 103 -28.78 -12.85 17.86
CA LEU A 103 -29.97 -12.21 18.44
C LEU A 103 -29.99 -12.39 19.97
N SER A 104 -29.69 -13.58 20.47
CA SER A 104 -29.62 -13.86 21.90
C SER A 104 -28.32 -13.34 22.54
N SER A 105 -27.18 -13.42 21.84
CA SER A 105 -25.95 -12.76 22.33
C SER A 105 -26.04 -11.24 22.24
N SER A 106 -26.71 -10.64 21.24
CA SER A 106 -26.89 -9.19 21.08
C SER A 106 -27.86 -8.59 22.10
N ILE A 107 -28.78 -9.35 22.70
CA ILE A 107 -29.54 -8.81 23.85
C ILE A 107 -28.60 -8.65 25.05
N LYS A 108 -27.72 -9.63 25.31
CA LYS A 108 -26.68 -9.53 26.34
C LYS A 108 -25.66 -8.45 25.99
N GLN A 109 -25.26 -8.39 24.73
CA GLN A 109 -24.32 -7.41 24.19
C GLN A 109 -24.94 -6.02 24.17
N ARG A 110 -26.22 -5.81 23.87
CA ARG A 110 -26.92 -4.50 23.97
C ARG A 110 -26.91 -3.94 25.39
N ARG A 111 -26.95 -4.80 26.41
CA ARG A 111 -26.80 -4.40 27.82
C ARG A 111 -25.35 -3.97 28.13
N ALA A 112 -24.35 -4.67 27.59
CA ALA A 112 -22.94 -4.30 27.72
C ALA A 112 -22.52 -3.10 26.81
N GLU A 113 -23.12 -3.00 25.62
CA GLU A 113 -22.92 -2.00 24.57
C GLU A 113 -23.55 -0.67 24.95
N LYS A 114 -24.54 -0.60 25.84
CA LYS A 114 -25.03 0.72 26.29
C LYS A 114 -23.91 1.55 26.91
N ALA A 115 -22.89 0.89 27.49
CA ALA A 115 -21.66 1.52 27.95
C ALA A 115 -20.60 1.67 26.84
N ALA A 116 -20.54 0.76 25.85
CA ALA A 116 -19.53 0.77 24.78
C ALA A 116 -19.96 1.44 23.45
N ARG A 117 -21.23 1.81 23.27
CA ARG A 117 -21.73 2.56 22.09
C ARG A 117 -21.17 3.97 22.03
N TYR A 118 -20.79 4.50 23.19
CA TYR A 118 -20.10 5.78 23.33
C TYR A 118 -18.60 5.59 23.59
N SER A 119 -18.06 4.37 23.50
CA SER A 119 -16.62 4.15 23.63
C SER A 119 -15.93 4.42 22.30
N VAL A 120 -14.96 5.32 22.35
CA VAL A 120 -14.11 5.70 21.22
C VAL A 120 -13.24 4.49 20.78
N PRO A 121 -12.94 4.30 19.49
CA PRO A 121 -12.15 3.17 18.97
C PRO A 121 -10.81 2.91 19.67
N LEU A 122 -10.23 3.94 20.30
CA LEU A 122 -9.09 3.82 21.20
C LEU A 122 -9.48 4.43 22.56
N PRO A 123 -9.83 3.61 23.56
CA PRO A 123 -10.35 4.12 24.83
C PRO A 123 -9.25 4.58 25.81
N LYS A 124 -8.02 4.08 25.66
CA LYS A 124 -6.89 4.43 26.53
C LYS A 124 -5.64 4.63 25.69
N VAL A 125 -5.14 5.87 25.66
CA VAL A 125 -3.89 6.24 25.00
C VAL A 125 -2.77 6.27 26.05
N ARG A 126 -1.51 6.10 25.63
CA ARG A 126 -0.35 6.27 26.53
C ARG A 126 -0.36 7.70 27.07
N GLY A 127 -0.09 7.86 28.36
CA GLY A 127 0.21 9.18 28.92
C GLY A 127 1.57 9.64 28.39
N ILE A 128 1.63 10.83 27.81
CA ILE A 128 2.87 11.50 27.40
C ILE A 128 3.37 12.28 28.62
N SER A 129 4.68 12.23 28.92
CA SER A 129 5.25 12.99 30.03
C SER A 129 5.41 14.46 29.67
N GLU A 130 5.32 15.36 30.65
CA GLU A 130 5.42 16.81 30.42
C GLU A 130 6.71 17.23 29.69
N GLU A 131 7.83 16.55 29.92
CA GLU A 131 9.09 16.79 29.19
C GLU A 131 9.04 16.44 27.69
N GLU A 132 8.19 15.48 27.29
CA GLU A 132 7.94 15.18 25.88
C GLU A 132 6.94 16.17 25.26
N MET A 133 6.10 16.82 26.09
CA MET A 133 5.12 17.82 25.64
C MET A 133 5.73 19.22 25.53
N PHE A 134 6.63 19.57 26.44
CA PHE A 134 7.17 20.91 26.56
C PHE A 134 8.64 20.94 26.19
N ARG A 135 8.96 21.74 25.18
CA ARG A 135 10.34 22.04 24.83
C ARG A 135 10.78 23.29 25.59
N MET A 136 11.85 23.19 26.36
CA MET A 136 12.47 24.37 26.97
C MET A 136 13.14 25.24 25.91
N VAL A 137 12.69 26.48 25.79
CA VAL A 137 13.25 27.47 24.87
C VAL A 137 14.00 28.53 25.67
N THR A 138 15.28 28.73 25.33
CA THR A 138 16.11 29.76 25.95
C THR A 138 15.99 31.08 25.19
N THR A 139 15.77 32.18 25.91
CA THR A 139 15.53 33.51 25.32
C THR A 139 16.59 34.55 25.71
N GLY A 140 16.79 35.54 24.83
CA GLY A 140 17.72 36.66 24.99
C GLY A 140 19.17 36.39 24.52
N LYS A 141 19.94 37.46 24.24
CA LYS A 141 21.30 37.38 23.66
C LYS A 141 22.32 36.55 24.48
N LYS A 142 22.10 36.40 25.79
CA LYS A 142 22.98 35.62 26.69
C LYS A 142 22.35 34.29 27.14
N THR A 143 21.19 33.90 26.59
CA THR A 143 20.51 32.60 26.82
C THR A 143 20.48 32.15 28.29
N LYS A 144 20.19 33.07 29.22
CA LYS A 144 20.06 32.79 30.66
C LYS A 144 18.60 32.72 31.15
N LYS A 145 17.65 33.07 30.28
CA LYS A 145 16.23 33.05 30.60
C LYS A 145 15.62 31.85 29.91
N GLU A 146 15.02 30.96 30.70
CA GLU A 146 14.33 29.77 30.22
C GLU A 146 12.83 30.05 30.25
N VAL A 147 12.15 29.72 29.15
CA VAL A 147 10.70 29.83 29.00
C VAL A 147 10.21 28.49 28.45
N VAL A 148 9.04 28.05 28.93
CA VAL A 148 8.40 26.83 28.46
C VAL A 148 7.50 27.17 27.29
N GLU A 149 7.73 26.58 26.12
CA GLU A 149 6.89 26.72 24.92
C GLU A 149 6.11 25.40 24.71
N GLU A 150 4.80 25.49 24.45
CA GLU A 150 4.01 24.35 23.98
C GLU A 150 4.35 24.11 22.51
N ASP A 151 4.98 22.97 22.20
CA ASP A 151 5.22 22.57 20.81
C ASP A 151 3.90 22.05 20.22
N ASP A 152 3.08 22.94 19.66
CA ASP A 152 1.89 22.58 18.89
C ASP A 152 2.31 21.87 17.59
N TYR A 153 2.38 20.54 17.64
CA TYR A 153 2.51 19.71 16.44
C TYR A 153 1.20 19.76 15.64
N GLU A 154 1.02 20.78 14.81
CA GLU A 154 0.02 20.79 13.74
C GLU A 154 0.25 19.56 12.84
N ALA A 155 -0.54 18.52 13.08
CA ALA A 155 -0.67 17.41 12.16
C ALA A 155 -1.23 17.93 10.85
N TYR A 156 -0.37 18.05 9.83
CA TYR A 156 -0.76 18.21 8.43
C TYR A 156 -1.69 17.04 8.05
N VAL A 157 -3.00 17.28 8.15
CA VAL A 157 -4.01 16.54 7.39
C VAL A 157 -3.95 17.09 5.97
N CYS A 158 -3.20 16.42 5.10
CA CYS A 158 -3.27 16.66 3.66
C CYS A 158 -4.71 16.44 3.18
N ARG A 159 -5.28 17.48 2.56
CA ARG A 159 -6.45 17.39 1.68
C ARG A 159 -6.09 16.72 0.37
#